data_AF-B1N3E2-F1
#
_entry.id   AF-B1N3E2-F1
#
_cell.length_a   1.000
_cell.length_b   1.000
_cell.length_c   1.000
_cell.angle_alpha   90.00
_cell.angle_beta   90.00
_cell.angle_gamma   90.00
#
_symmetry.space_group_name_H-M   'P 1'
#
loop_
_entity.id
_entity.type
_entity.pdbx_description
1 polymer ?
#
loop_
_entity_poly.entity_id
_entity_poly.type
_entity_poly.pdbx_seq_one_letter_code
_entity_poly.pdbx_strand_id
1 'polypeptide(L)'
;MICLKKNPRGYKDEDKKSKETKETKRANAKIVVDDANEKLIVEINENTKLPLFLGREGKEFKEDGTFINLRPFTDSKTVSHLHAQIDYDPKQRVYQLLSIGRNGTHIDGVAHVKEQGECPLIDRAMIQIGGFRMKFVYC
;
A
#
# COMPACT_ATOMS: atom_id res chain seq x y z
N MET A 1 56.77 -27.13 -24.73
CA MET A 1 56.22 -27.29 -26.09
C MET A 1 55.14 -28.37 -26.03
N ILE A 2 53.88 -27.98 -25.89
CA ILE A 2 52.70 -28.85 -26.07
C ILE A 2 51.66 -28.01 -26.82
N CYS A 3 51.06 -28.64 -27.81
CA CYS A 3 50.29 -28.06 -28.90
C CYS A 3 48.81 -27.74 -28.58
N LEU A 4 48.33 -26.70 -29.29
CA LEU A 4 47.04 -26.58 -29.99
C LEU A 4 45.72 -26.66 -29.20
N LYS A 5 44.93 -25.58 -29.27
CA LYS A 5 43.68 -25.57 -30.05
C LYS A 5 43.12 -24.16 -30.26
N LYS A 6 42.82 -23.86 -31.53
CA LYS A 6 42.03 -22.71 -31.99
C LYS A 6 40.70 -22.69 -31.24
N ASN A 7 40.30 -21.53 -30.70
CA ASN A 7 38.93 -21.24 -30.31
C ASN A 7 38.20 -20.60 -31.49
N PRO A 8 37.22 -21.28 -32.12
CA PRO A 8 36.26 -20.62 -32.99
C PRO A 8 34.93 -20.41 -32.26
N ARG A 9 34.17 -19.40 -32.70
CA ARG A 9 32.75 -19.13 -32.38
C ARG A 9 32.60 -18.46 -31.01
N GLY A 10 32.37 -17.14 -30.94
CA GLY A 10 31.17 -16.52 -31.48
C GLY A 10 30.06 -16.64 -30.44
N TYR A 11 30.16 -15.88 -29.36
CA TYR A 11 29.01 -15.57 -28.51
C TYR A 11 28.66 -14.12 -28.74
N LYS A 12 27.54 -13.94 -29.44
CA LYS A 12 26.85 -12.66 -29.60
C LYS A 12 26.38 -12.21 -28.22
N ASP A 13 26.52 -10.91 -27.97
CA ASP A 13 25.78 -10.16 -26.97
C ASP A 13 24.34 -10.67 -26.87
N GLU A 14 24.04 -11.35 -25.76
CA GLU A 14 22.65 -11.45 -25.32
C GLU A 14 22.32 -10.12 -24.66
N ASP A 15 21.80 -9.22 -25.50
CA ASP A 15 20.96 -8.12 -25.08
C ASP A 15 20.07 -8.58 -23.92
N LYS A 16 20.38 -8.12 -22.71
CA LYS A 16 19.43 -8.11 -21.59
C LYS A 16 18.31 -7.18 -22.02
N LYS A 17 17.39 -7.73 -22.82
CA LYS A 17 16.12 -7.13 -23.14
C LYS A 17 15.37 -7.07 -21.83
N SER A 18 15.51 -5.93 -21.15
CA SER A 18 14.64 -5.49 -20.08
C SER A 18 13.23 -5.75 -20.56
N LYS A 19 12.60 -6.83 -20.07
CA LYS A 19 11.18 -7.02 -20.27
C LYS A 19 10.57 -5.83 -19.56
N GLU A 20 10.17 -4.81 -20.33
CA GLU A 20 9.21 -3.82 -19.86
C GLU A 20 8.06 -4.63 -19.27
N THR A 21 8.03 -4.66 -17.95
CA THR A 21 6.93 -5.25 -17.21
C THR A 21 5.72 -4.44 -17.64
N LYS A 22 4.88 -5.00 -18.53
CA LYS A 22 3.61 -4.36 -18.90
C LYS A 22 2.94 -3.97 -17.59
N GLU A 23 2.79 -2.67 -17.35
CA GLU A 23 2.11 -2.15 -16.17
C GLU A 23 0.76 -2.83 -16.11
N THR A 24 0.63 -3.79 -15.20
CA THR A 24 -0.61 -4.51 -15.08
C THR A 24 -1.54 -3.60 -14.30
N LYS A 25 -2.73 -3.32 -14.84
CA LYS A 25 -3.72 -2.47 -14.17
C LYS A 25 -3.88 -2.93 -12.72
N ARG A 26 -3.72 -1.99 -11.78
CA ARG A 26 -3.98 -2.22 -10.35
C ARG A 26 -5.45 -2.57 -10.14
N ALA A 27 -5.71 -3.43 -9.15
CA ALA A 27 -7.07 -3.75 -8.73
C ALA A 27 -7.76 -2.50 -8.17
N ASN A 28 -9.05 -2.35 -8.41
CA ASN A 28 -9.82 -1.29 -7.75
C ASN A 28 -10.09 -1.70 -6.31
N ALA A 29 -10.20 -0.71 -5.42
CA ALA A 29 -10.57 -0.92 -4.04
C ALA A 29 -11.29 0.30 -3.50
N LYS A 30 -11.87 0.17 -2.31
CA LYS A 30 -12.43 1.28 -1.54
C LYS A 30 -12.21 1.06 -0.05
N ILE A 31 -12.22 2.17 0.68
CA ILE A 31 -12.24 2.15 2.14
C ILE A 31 -13.57 2.74 2.59
N VAL A 32 -14.25 2.03 3.48
CA VAL A 32 -15.53 2.45 4.07
C VAL A 32 -15.43 2.46 5.59
N VAL A 33 -16.28 3.24 6.24
CA VAL A 33 -16.46 3.17 7.69
C VAL A 33 -17.06 1.80 8.04
N ASP A 34 -16.62 1.20 9.14
CA ASP A 34 -17.21 -0.02 9.67
C ASP A 34 -18.49 0.28 10.47
N ASP A 35 -19.51 0.74 9.75
CA ASP A 35 -20.86 0.97 10.28
C ASP A 35 -21.92 0.34 9.37
N ALA A 36 -23.18 0.36 9.80
CA ALA A 36 -24.28 -0.24 9.06
C ALA A 36 -24.51 0.39 7.66
N ASN A 37 -24.03 1.61 7.44
CA ASN A 37 -24.22 2.33 6.19
C ASN A 37 -23.00 2.21 5.26
N GLU A 38 -21.90 1.62 5.74
CA GLU A 38 -20.62 1.51 5.05
C GLU A 38 -20.23 2.82 4.36
N LYS A 39 -20.26 3.93 5.12
CA LYS A 39 -20.01 5.26 4.57
C LYS A 39 -18.65 5.29 3.84
N LEU A 40 -18.66 5.67 2.57
CA LEU A 40 -17.45 5.75 1.75
C LEU A 40 -16.45 6.78 2.32
N ILE A 41 -15.21 6.35 2.49
CA ILE A 41 -14.08 7.22 2.85
C ILE A 41 -13.30 7.60 1.58
N VAL A 42 -12.90 6.61 0.78
CA VAL A 42 -12.14 6.83 -0.46
C VAL A 42 -12.33 5.66 -1.43
N GLU A 43 -12.37 5.96 -2.72
CA GLU A 43 -12.20 5.00 -3.81
C GLU A 43 -10.77 5.01 -4.33
N ILE A 44 -10.24 3.83 -4.58
CA ILE A 44 -8.89 3.58 -5.05
C ILE A 44 -9.00 2.96 -6.44
N ASN A 45 -8.56 3.70 -7.44
CA ASN A 45 -8.64 3.32 -8.84
C ASN A 45 -7.36 3.72 -9.59
N GLU A 46 -7.38 3.57 -10.91
CA GLU A 46 -6.25 3.89 -11.80
C GLU A 46 -5.82 5.37 -11.80
N ASN A 47 -6.67 6.28 -11.30
CA ASN A 47 -6.36 7.71 -11.18
C ASN A 47 -5.91 8.10 -9.78
N THR A 48 -6.06 7.23 -8.78
CA THR A 48 -5.66 7.52 -7.40
C THR A 48 -4.13 7.59 -7.31
N LYS A 49 -3.59 8.70 -6.81
CA LYS A 49 -2.14 8.81 -6.61
C LYS A 49 -1.74 8.04 -5.35
N LEU A 50 -0.90 7.01 -5.52
CA LEU A 50 -0.33 6.25 -4.41
C LEU A 50 1.03 6.83 -4.01
N PRO A 51 1.46 6.64 -2.76
CA PRO A 51 0.73 6.00 -1.66
C PRO A 51 -0.45 6.82 -1.11
N LEU A 52 -1.44 6.14 -0.53
CA LEU A 52 -2.50 6.76 0.27
C LEU A 52 -2.01 6.92 1.70
N PHE A 53 -2.27 8.07 2.30
CA PHE A 53 -1.91 8.35 3.68
C PHE A 53 -3.16 8.64 4.51
N LEU A 54 -3.31 7.93 5.62
CA LEU A 54 -4.47 8.01 6.50
C LEU A 54 -4.09 8.75 7.78
N GLY A 55 -4.88 9.73 8.19
CA GLY A 55 -4.67 10.42 9.46
C GLY A 55 -5.65 11.55 9.71
N ARG A 56 -5.48 12.25 10.84
CA ARG A 56 -6.38 13.33 11.26
C ARG A 56 -6.04 14.69 10.67
N GLU A 57 -4.81 14.93 10.28
CA GLU A 57 -4.39 16.27 9.84
C GLU A 57 -3.14 16.20 9.00
N GLY A 58 -3.27 16.53 7.72
CA GLY A 58 -2.17 16.62 6.77
C GLY A 58 -1.59 18.02 6.65
N LYS A 59 -1.71 18.88 7.67
CA LYS A 59 -1.24 20.30 7.58
C LYS A 59 0.23 20.43 7.21
N GLU A 60 1.04 19.41 7.53
CA GLU A 60 2.45 19.31 7.17
C GLU A 60 2.73 18.16 6.19
N PHE A 61 1.69 17.60 5.57
CA PHE A 61 1.84 16.52 4.60
C PHE A 61 2.52 17.07 3.34
N LYS A 62 3.79 16.70 3.17
CA LYS A 62 4.65 17.11 2.05
C LYS A 62 5.09 15.92 1.19
N GLU A 63 4.59 14.73 1.50
CA GLU A 63 4.97 13.51 0.80
C GLU A 63 4.21 13.39 -0.52
N ASP A 64 4.82 12.70 -1.47
CA ASP A 64 4.17 12.42 -2.75
C ASP A 64 3.12 11.34 -2.55
N GLY A 65 1.85 11.64 -2.84
CA GLY A 65 0.74 10.70 -2.65
C GLY A 65 -0.59 11.40 -2.41
N THR A 66 -1.58 10.66 -1.91
CA THR A 66 -2.91 11.20 -1.57
C THR A 66 -3.14 11.13 -0.08
N PHE A 67 -3.40 12.26 0.55
CA PHE A 67 -3.77 12.32 1.97
C PHE A 67 -5.28 12.22 2.16
N ILE A 68 -5.71 11.28 2.99
CA ILE A 68 -7.11 11.06 3.39
C ILE A 68 -7.29 11.55 4.82
N ASN A 69 -8.01 12.66 4.96
CA ASN A 69 -8.36 13.22 6.27
C ASN A 69 -9.53 12.44 6.88
N LEU A 70 -9.29 11.85 8.05
CA LEU A 70 -10.26 11.02 8.77
C LEU A 70 -11.16 11.79 9.74
N ARG A 71 -10.91 13.08 9.99
CA ARG A 71 -11.76 13.90 10.88
C ARG A 71 -13.26 13.88 10.53
N PRO A 72 -13.68 13.88 9.25
CA PRO A 72 -15.10 13.79 8.90
C PRO A 72 -15.78 12.46 9.28
N PHE A 73 -15.01 11.46 9.73
CA PHE A 73 -15.49 10.13 10.09
C PHE A 73 -15.20 9.76 11.55
N THR A 74 -14.27 10.45 12.23
CA THR A 74 -13.95 10.18 13.63
C THR A 74 -13.34 11.39 14.35
N ASP A 75 -13.75 11.58 15.61
CA ASP A 75 -13.15 12.54 16.54
C ASP A 75 -12.02 11.96 17.40
N SER A 76 -11.64 10.69 17.15
CA SER A 76 -10.68 9.97 17.96
C SER A 76 -9.35 10.70 18.07
N LYS A 77 -8.98 11.07 19.30
CA LYS A 77 -7.72 11.76 19.56
C LYS A 77 -6.49 10.85 19.43
N THR A 78 -6.70 9.54 19.44
CA THR A 78 -5.65 8.51 19.36
C THR A 78 -5.24 8.19 17.93
N VAL A 79 -5.99 8.64 16.92
CA VAL A 79 -5.51 8.64 15.54
C VAL A 79 -4.43 9.72 15.41
N SER A 80 -3.31 9.40 14.78
CA SER A 80 -2.20 10.32 14.59
C SER A 80 -2.49 11.30 13.44
N HIS A 81 -1.75 12.40 13.36
CA HIS A 81 -1.86 13.34 12.23
C HIS A 81 -1.59 12.64 10.90
N LEU A 82 -0.52 11.83 10.88
CA LEU A 82 -0.24 10.79 9.90
C LEU A 82 -0.14 9.44 10.65
N HIS A 83 -0.96 8.47 10.28
CA HIS A 83 -1.12 7.25 11.07
C HIS A 83 -0.86 5.96 10.30
N ALA A 84 -1.29 5.87 9.05
CA ALA A 84 -1.03 4.71 8.22
C ALA A 84 -0.78 5.14 6.77
N GLN A 85 -0.09 4.29 6.04
CA GLN A 85 0.14 4.42 4.61
C GLN A 85 -0.39 3.16 3.93
N ILE A 86 -1.05 3.29 2.79
CA ILE A 86 -1.44 2.18 1.94
C ILE A 86 -0.78 2.37 0.58
N ASP A 87 -0.02 1.38 0.14
CA ASP A 87 0.58 1.34 -1.19
C ASP A 87 0.16 0.05 -1.93
N TYR A 88 0.53 -0.07 -3.19
CA TYR A 88 0.22 -1.23 -4.03
C TYR A 88 1.51 -1.94 -4.45
N ASP A 89 1.66 -3.21 -4.08
CA ASP A 89 2.76 -4.05 -4.57
C ASP A 89 2.38 -4.62 -5.94
N PRO A 90 3.01 -4.18 -7.05
CA PRO A 90 2.68 -4.67 -8.38
C PRO A 90 3.12 -6.12 -8.63
N LYS A 91 4.08 -6.64 -7.86
CA LYS A 91 4.56 -8.03 -8.00
C LYS A 91 3.55 -9.00 -7.40
N GLN A 92 3.04 -8.67 -6.21
CA GLN A 92 2.06 -9.49 -5.51
C GLN A 92 0.61 -9.15 -5.91
N ARG A 93 0.40 -8.00 -6.56
CA ARG A 93 -0.92 -7.45 -6.95
C ARG A 93 -1.85 -7.26 -5.76
N VAL A 94 -1.29 -6.80 -4.65
CA VAL A 94 -2.03 -6.57 -3.40
C VAL A 94 -1.75 -5.17 -2.88
N TYR A 95 -2.73 -4.62 -2.19
CA TYR A 95 -2.50 -3.43 -1.39
C TYR A 95 -1.83 -3.83 -0.09
N GLN A 96 -0.92 -2.99 0.39
CA GLN A 96 -0.17 -3.21 1.62
C GLN A 96 -0.32 -1.98 2.52
N LEU A 97 -0.55 -2.22 3.80
CA LEU A 97 -0.63 -1.19 4.82
C LEU A 97 0.66 -1.15 5.64
N LEU A 98 1.22 0.04 5.79
CA LEU A 98 2.30 0.33 6.72
C LEU A 98 1.77 1.19 7.87
N SER A 99 1.97 0.72 9.11
CA SER A 99 1.62 1.51 10.30
C SER A 99 2.71 2.52 10.63
N ILE A 100 2.36 3.81 10.65
CA ILE A 100 3.30 4.92 10.91
C ILE A 100 3.05 5.55 12.30
N GLY A 101 1.78 5.58 12.72
CA GLY A 101 1.32 6.25 13.92
C GLY A 101 1.81 5.61 15.21
N ARG A 102 1.94 6.42 16.27
CA ARG A 102 2.47 6.01 17.57
C ARG A 102 1.71 4.84 18.22
N ASN A 103 0.39 4.81 18.06
CA ASN A 103 -0.47 3.82 18.71
C ASN A 103 -0.60 2.52 17.91
N GLY A 104 0.08 2.41 16.76
CA GLY A 104 -0.07 1.28 15.85
C GLY A 104 -1.45 1.21 15.19
N THR A 105 -1.56 0.27 14.27
CA THR A 105 -2.79 -0.10 13.57
C THR A 105 -3.17 -1.52 13.99
N HIS A 106 -4.44 -1.89 13.97
CA HIS A 106 -4.83 -3.30 14.05
C HIS A 106 -5.46 -3.70 12.71
N ILE A 107 -5.08 -4.85 12.18
CA ILE A 107 -5.65 -5.43 10.96
C ILE A 107 -6.29 -6.76 11.36
N ASP A 108 -7.59 -6.90 11.15
CA ASP A 108 -8.38 -8.08 11.56
C ASP A 108 -8.18 -8.45 13.04
N GLY A 109 -8.03 -7.44 13.89
CA GLY A 109 -7.80 -7.59 15.33
C GLY A 109 -6.35 -7.87 15.74
N VAL A 110 -5.44 -8.09 14.79
CA VAL A 110 -4.02 -8.30 15.05
C VAL A 110 -3.30 -6.95 15.09
N ALA A 111 -2.55 -6.68 16.16
CA ALA A 111 -1.77 -5.45 16.28
C ALA A 111 -0.61 -5.43 15.27
N HIS A 112 -0.57 -4.36 14.48
CA HIS A 112 0.47 -4.02 13.51
C HIS A 112 1.16 -2.70 13.92
N VAL A 113 2.39 -2.83 14.41
CA VAL A 113 3.25 -1.70 14.81
C VAL A 113 4.28 -1.39 13.73
N LYS A 114 4.87 -0.20 13.80
CA LYS A 114 5.82 0.33 12.81
C LYS A 114 6.98 -0.62 12.48
N GLU A 115 7.46 -1.37 13.47
CA GLU A 115 8.61 -2.29 13.35
C GLU A 115 8.29 -3.57 12.55
N GLN A 116 7.02 -3.90 12.35
CA GLN A 116 6.60 -5.10 11.63
C GLN A 116 6.55 -4.92 10.11
N GLY A 117 6.76 -3.69 9.61
CA GLY A 117 6.77 -3.39 8.19
C GLY A 117 5.38 -3.39 7.55
N GLU A 118 5.34 -3.71 6.26
CA GLU A 118 4.14 -3.71 5.42
C GLU A 118 3.29 -4.97 5.66
N CYS A 119 1.97 -4.79 5.75
CA CYS A 119 1.00 -5.86 5.91
C CYS A 119 0.06 -5.91 4.70
N PRO A 120 -0.03 -7.03 3.97
CA PRO A 120 -0.98 -7.19 2.88
C PRO A 120 -2.43 -7.06 3.35
N LEU A 121 -3.22 -6.27 2.63
CA LEU A 121 -4.66 -6.14 2.85
C LEU A 121 -5.41 -7.15 1.99
N ILE A 122 -6.21 -7.99 2.64
CA ILE A 122 -7.13 -8.91 1.97
C ILE A 122 -8.50 -8.23 1.76
N ASP A 123 -9.35 -8.85 0.93
CA ASP A 123 -10.72 -8.36 0.79
C ASP A 123 -11.46 -8.37 2.12
N ARG A 124 -12.20 -7.29 2.39
CA ARG A 124 -12.92 -7.02 3.63
C ARG A 124 -12.04 -6.96 4.89
N ALA A 125 -10.72 -6.75 4.73
CA ALA A 125 -9.83 -6.55 5.87
C ALA A 125 -10.29 -5.39 6.74
N MET A 126 -10.32 -5.63 8.04
CA MET A 126 -10.73 -4.67 9.05
C MET A 126 -9.53 -3.87 9.55
N ILE A 127 -9.50 -2.58 9.23
CA ILE A 127 -8.43 -1.67 9.63
C ILE A 127 -8.93 -0.85 10.82
N GLN A 128 -8.23 -0.96 11.95
CA GLN A 128 -8.52 -0.17 13.15
C GLN A 128 -7.33 0.71 13.52
N ILE A 129 -7.56 2.02 13.58
CA ILE A 129 -6.55 3.01 13.94
C ILE A 129 -7.07 3.87 15.08
N GLY A 130 -6.33 3.94 16.20
CA GLY A 130 -6.77 4.72 17.36
C GLY A 130 -8.22 4.46 17.77
N GLY A 131 -8.70 3.22 17.72
CA GLY A 131 -10.10 2.85 18.04
C GLY A 131 -11.14 3.12 16.95
N PHE A 132 -10.80 3.83 15.87
CA PHE A 132 -11.67 4.01 14.71
C PHE A 132 -11.53 2.83 13.75
N ARG A 133 -12.65 2.23 13.35
CA ARG A 133 -12.71 1.03 12.50
C ARG A 133 -13.17 1.37 11.09
N MET A 134 -12.47 0.80 10.12
CA MET A 134 -12.72 0.93 8.69
C MET A 134 -12.60 -0.44 8.04
N LYS A 135 -13.21 -0.60 6.87
CA LYS A 135 -13.15 -1.83 6.09
C LYS A 135 -12.51 -1.53 4.74
N PHE A 136 -11.54 -2.34 4.36
CA PHE A 136 -10.92 -2.33 3.04
C PHE A 136 -11.64 -3.32 2.15
N VAL A 137 -12.10 -2.90 0.97
CA VAL A 137 -12.90 -3.74 0.07
C VAL A 137 -12.32 -3.68 -1.33
N TYR A 138 -12.00 -4.82 -1.92
CA TYR A 138 -11.66 -4.91 -3.34
C TYR A 138 -12.92 -4.77 -4.20
N CYS A 139 -12.78 -4.12 -5.37
CA CYS A 139 -13.88 -3.82 -6.29
C CYS A 139 -13.65 -4.46 -7.68
#